data_AF-A0A0L6J975-F1
#
_entry.id   AF-A0A0L6J975-F1
#
_cell.length_a   1.000
_cell.length_b   1.000
_cell.length_c   1.000
_cell.angle_alpha   90.00
_cell.angle_beta   90.00
_cell.angle_gamma   90.00
#
_symmetry.space_group_name_H-M   'P 1'
#
loop_
_entity.id
_entity.type
_entity.pdbx_description
1 polymer ?
#
loop_
_entity_poly.entity_id
_entity_poly.type
_entity_poly.pdbx_seq_one_letter_code
_entity_poly.pdbx_strand_id
1 'polypeptide(L)' 'MPYTVEITTPPVKSAGEEELPEMYQLPEPFDTVADAKEAAVAHIAGLGLEPAAIIYNVFDREGFTVASNIEQPAEAG' A
#
# COMPACT_ATOMS: atom_id res chain seq x y z
N MET A 1 9.86 6.99 14.77
CA MET A 1 10.70 6.99 13.55
C MET A 1 9.72 7.10 12.40
N PRO A 2 9.92 7.97 11.39
CA PRO A 2 8.90 8.16 10.36
C PRO A 2 8.81 6.93 9.45
N TYR A 3 7.60 6.38 9.35
CA TYR A 3 7.23 5.31 8.43
C TYR A 3 6.47 5.90 7.25
N THR A 4 6.64 5.33 6.06
CA THR A 4 5.89 5.73 4.87
C THR A 4 5.08 4.56 4.34
N VAL A 5 3.93 4.83 3.75
CA VAL A 5 3.08 3.80 3.12
C VAL A 5 3.05 4.02 1.64
N GLU A 6 3.33 2.97 0.87
CA GLU A 6 3.03 2.89 -0.55
C GLU A 6 1.75 2.06 -0.74
N ILE A 7 0.88 2.52 -1.62
CA ILE A 7 -0.33 1.85 -2.05
C ILE A 7 -0.18 1.53 -3.53
N THR A 8 -0.44 0.28 -3.90
CA THR A 8 -0.54 -0.19 -5.28
C THR A 8 -1.97 -0.60 -5.55
N THR A 9 -2.67 0.16 -6.38
CA THR A 9 -4.04 -0.16 -6.79
C THR A 9 -4.04 -1.01 -8.05
N PRO A 10 -5.01 -1.93 -8.20
CA PRO A 10 -5.15 -2.70 -9.42
C PRO A 10 -5.48 -1.77 -10.59
N PRO A 11 -5.20 -2.19 -11.82
CA PRO A 11 -5.58 -1.46 -13.01
C PRO A 11 -7.10 -1.28 -13.07
N VAL A 12 -7.57 -0.03 -13.07
CA VAL A 12 -8.98 0.28 -13.29
C VAL A 12 -9.29 0.12 -14.77
N LYS A 13 -10.33 -0.66 -15.10
CA LYS A 13 -10.82 -0.76 -16.47
C LYS A 13 -11.70 0.44 -16.78
N SER A 14 -11.09 1.58 -17.07
CA SER A 14 -11.81 2.70 -17.68
C SER A 14 -12.05 2.39 -19.16
N ALA A 15 -13.23 2.74 -19.65
CA ALA A 15 -13.78 2.31 -20.93
C ALA A 15 -12.78 2.44 -22.12
N GLY A 16 -12.12 1.32 -22.46
CA GLY A 16 -11.38 1.14 -23.71
C GLY A 16 -9.85 1.06 -23.59
N GLU A 17 -9.25 1.38 -22.45
CA GLU A 17 -7.80 1.30 -22.25
C GLU A 17 -7.50 0.51 -20.96
N GLU A 18 -6.64 -0.51 -21.05
CA GLU A 18 -6.12 -1.18 -19.84
C GLU A 18 -5.14 -0.25 -19.16
N GLU A 19 -5.60 0.46 -18.12
CA GLU A 19 -4.73 1.27 -17.27
C GLU A 19 -3.70 0.35 -16.58
N LEU A 20 -2.52 0.87 -16.27
CA LEU A 20 -1.52 0.12 -15.50
C LEU A 20 -1.84 0.21 -14.00
N PRO A 21 -1.39 -0.74 -13.17
CA PRO A 21 -1.46 -0.60 -11.72
C PRO A 21 -0.79 0.72 -11.30
N GLU A 22 -1.49 1.51 -10.49
CA GLU A 22 -0.99 2.78 -9.99
C GLU A 22 -0.31 2.57 -8.65
N MET A 23 0.90 3.13 -8.51
CA MET A 23 1.69 3.07 -7.28
C MET A 23 1.92 4.48 -6.77
N TYR A 24 1.55 4.75 -5.53
CA TYR A 24 1.73 6.07 -4.91
C TYR A 24 1.96 5.94 -3.41
N GLN A 25 2.57 6.97 -2.82
CA GLN A 25 2.79 7.05 -1.38
C GLN A 25 1.74 7.92 -0.69
N LEU A 26 1.34 7.53 0.52
CA LEU A 26 0.52 8.40 1.36
C LEU A 26 1.31 9.65 1.76
N PRO A 27 0.66 10.83 1.82
CA PRO A 27 1.34 12.12 1.99
C PRO A 27 1.92 12.35 3.39
N GLU A 28 1.44 11.62 4.40
CA GLU A 28 1.87 11.80 5.79
C GLU A 28 2.86 10.70 6.23
N PRO A 29 4.02 11.07 6.77
CA PRO A 29 4.88 10.12 7.47
C PRO A 29 4.28 9.78 8.84
N PHE A 30 4.30 8.51 9.21
CA PHE A 30 3.66 7.98 10.42
C PHE A 30 4.69 7.70 11.52
N ASP A 31 4.34 7.89 12.78
CA ASP A 31 5.29 7.68 13.89
C ASP A 31 5.51 6.20 14.25
N THR A 32 4.53 5.35 13.92
CA THR A 32 4.55 3.90 14.20
C THR A 32 4.05 3.08 13.02
N VAL A 33 4.48 1.81 12.95
CA VAL A 33 3.97 0.85 11.95
C VAL A 33 2.47 0.62 12.11
N ALA A 34 1.93 0.67 13.34
CA ALA A 34 0.50 0.48 13.59
C ALA A 34 -0.31 1.62 12.95
N ASP A 35 0.09 2.86 13.22
CA ASP A 35 -0.53 4.07 12.67
C ASP A 35 -0.47 4.08 11.13
N ALA A 36 0.68 3.72 10.56
CA ALA A 36 0.85 3.56 9.11
C ALA A 36 -0.13 2.53 8.51
N LYS A 37 -0.31 1.38 9.16
CA LYS A 37 -1.24 0.34 8.71
C LYS A 37 -2.70 0.80 8.82
N GLU A 38 -3.07 1.47 9.90
CA GLU A 38 -4.42 1.98 10.10
C GLU A 38 -4.76 3.04 9.04
N ALA A 39 -3.82 3.95 8.75
CA ALA A 39 -3.96 4.93 7.69
C ALA A 39 -4.08 4.28 6.30
N ALA A 40 -3.27 3.25 6.01
CA ALA A 40 -3.35 2.48 4.77
C ALA A 40 -4.75 1.86 4.59
N VAL A 41 -5.26 1.19 5.63
CA VAL A 41 -6.56 0.53 5.60
C VAL A 41 -7.70 1.55 5.47
N ALA A 42 -7.62 2.67 6.20
CA ALA A 42 -8.60 3.75 6.11
C ALA A 42 -8.64 4.38 4.71
N HIS A 43 -7.47 4.61 4.11
CA HIS A 43 -7.35 5.12 2.75
C HIS A 43 -7.94 4.13 1.73
N ILE A 44 -7.56 2.86 1.81
CA ILE A 44 -8.07 1.78 0.96
C ILE A 44 -9.60 1.67 1.03
N ALA A 45 -10.17 1.75 2.24
CA ALA A 45 -11.61 1.74 2.43
C ALA A 45 -12.33 2.92 1.74
N GLY A 46 -11.64 4.04 1.56
CA GLY A 46 -12.15 5.22 0.86
C GLY A 46 -12.07 5.17 -0.67
N LEU A 47 -11.30 4.23 -1.25
CA LEU A 47 -11.11 4.13 -2.70
C LEU A 47 -12.30 3.51 -3.43
N GLY A 48 -13.20 2.80 -2.73
CA GLY A 48 -14.31 2.08 -3.34
C GLY A 48 -13.89 0.89 -4.22
N LEU A 49 -12.61 0.48 -4.13
CA LEU A 49 -12.04 -0.69 -4.76
C LEU A 49 -12.09 -1.90 -3.82
N GLU A 50 -11.96 -3.10 -4.37
CA GLU A 50 -11.84 -4.30 -3.55
C GLU A 50 -10.54 -4.25 -2.72
N PRO A 51 -10.61 -4.25 -1.38
CA PRO A 51 -9.42 -4.09 -0.54
C PRO A 51 -8.43 -5.24 -0.72
N ALA A 52 -8.90 -6.44 -1.09
CA ALA A 52 -8.06 -7.60 -1.38
C ALA A 52 -7.27 -7.46 -2.70
N ALA A 53 -7.68 -6.55 -3.59
CA ALA A 53 -6.98 -6.27 -4.85
C ALA A 53 -5.94 -5.15 -4.70
N ILE A 54 -5.92 -4.45 -3.57
CA ILE A 54 -4.99 -3.35 -3.29
C ILE A 54 -3.87 -3.86 -2.40
N ILE A 55 -2.64 -3.53 -2.75
CA ILE A 55 -1.44 -3.88 -1.98
C ILE A 55 -0.99 -2.61 -1.24
N TYR A 56 -0.69 -2.73 0.05
CA TYR A 56 0.06 -1.69 0.77
C TYR A 56 1.38 -2.25 1.29
N ASN A 57 2.39 -1.39 1.30
CA ASN A 57 3.71 -1.63 1.90
C ASN A 57 4.05 -0.49 2.85
N VAL A 58 4.45 -0.81 4.07
CA VAL A 58 4.97 0.12 5.07
C VAL A 58 6.49 0.04 5.05
N PHE A 59 7.14 1.17 4.85
CA PHE A 59 8.59 1.29 4.84
C PHE A 59 9.08 2.06 6.07
N ASP A 60 10.20 1.64 6.63
CA ASP A 60 10.96 2.42 7.61
C ASP A 60 11.77 3.54 6.91
N ARG A 61 12.43 4.42 7.67
CA ARG A 61 13.23 5.54 7.16
C ARG A 61 14.34 5.13 6.18
N GLU A 62 14.80 3.88 6.29
CA GLU A 62 15.85 3.30 5.45
C GLU A 62 15.29 2.72 4.14
N GLY A 63 13.97 2.77 3.93
CA GLY A 63 13.31 2.23 2.75
C GLY A 63 13.08 0.72 2.81
N PHE A 64 13.23 0.08 3.98
CA PHE A 64 12.95 -1.33 4.17
C PHE A 64 11.47 -1.57 4.45
N THR A 65 10.87 -2.53 3.74
CA THR A 65 9.51 -2.99 4.02
C THR A 65 9.46 -3.67 5.38
N VAL A 66 8.70 -3.08 6.31
CA VAL A 66 8.50 -3.60 7.68
C VAL A 66 7.12 -4.22 7.88
N ALA A 67 6.15 -3.92 7.01
CA ALA A 67 4.84 -4.55 6.98
C ALA A 67 4.18 -4.43 5.61
N SER A 68 3.39 -5.41 5.21
CA SER A 68 2.59 -5.39 3.97
C SER A 68 1.25 -6.08 4.20
N ASN A 69 0.24 -5.79 3.37
CA ASN A 69 -1.04 -6.51 3.41
C ASN A 69 -0.98 -7.88 2.75
N ILE A 70 -0.17 -7.99 1.70
CA ILE A 70 0.11 -9.26 1.07
C ILE A 70 1.00 -10.05 2.02
N GLU A 71 0.66 -11.31 2.26
CA GLU A 71 1.61 -12.28 2.75
C GLU A 71 2.72 -12.31 1.69
N GLN A 72 3.81 -11.56 1.88
CA GLN A 72 4.99 -11.74 1.06
C GLN A 72 5.32 -13.23 1.18
N PRO A 73 5.34 -14.03 0.09
CA PRO A 73 6.02 -15.30 0.17
C PRO A 73 7.45 -14.92 0.53
N ALA A 74 7.83 -15.15 1.80
CA ALA A 74 9.21 -15.04 2.23
C ALA A 74 10.03 -15.76 1.16
N GLU A 75 10.91 -15.04 0.48
CA GLU A 75 11.73 -15.61 -0.57
C GLU A 75 12.39 -16.87 0.03
N ALA A 76 12.03 -18.02 -0.53
CA ALA A 76 12.56 -19.31 -0.13
C ALA A 76 14.07 -19.28 -0.43
N GLY A 77 14.87 -19.08 0.61
CA GLY A 77 16.32 -19.27 0.61
C GLY A 77 16.69 -20.68 1.05
#